data_AF-A0AAX3KCC8-F1
#
_entry.id   AF-A0AAX3KCC8-F1
#
_cell.length_a   1.000
_cell.length_b   1.000
_cell.length_c   1.000
_cell.angle_alpha   90.00
_cell.angle_beta   90.00
_cell.angle_gamma   90.00
#
_symmetry.space_group_name_H-M   'P 1'
#
loop_
_entity.id
_entity.type
_entity.pdbx_description
1 polymer ?
#
loop_
_entity_poly.entity_id
_entity_poly.type
_entity_poly.pdbx_seq_one_letter_code
_entity_poly.pdbx_strand_id
1 'polypeptide(L)'
;MKKKLSSEIEEKIQALGKSGRKAWIDGHTNEAERFFLGCWEAIPEPKLEYDYAQILSRGLVKFFRDTHQVEKARNWVNVMEKAYGTTKDVDIEFLTATVHYVANDLEKAYEIFYSQYHKYGKRPFEGEDRQYLDFTLERMKGK
;
A
#
# COMPACT_ATOMS: atom_id res chain seq x y z
N MET A 1 20.81 8.02 1.99
CA MET A 1 19.76 9.07 2.07
C MET A 1 19.12 9.17 0.70
N LYS A 2 17.79 9.17 0.60
CA LYS A 2 17.10 9.26 -0.69
C LYS A 2 17.16 10.67 -1.27
N LYS A 3 17.10 10.79 -2.60
CA LYS A 3 17.07 12.04 -3.36
C LYS A 3 15.70 12.71 -3.19
N LYS A 4 15.70 14.05 -3.22
CA LYS A 4 14.49 14.86 -3.32
C LYS A 4 14.18 15.16 -4.78
N LEU A 5 12.91 15.38 -5.09
CA LEU A 5 12.47 15.83 -6.40
C LEU A 5 12.70 17.33 -6.58
N SER A 6 12.73 17.79 -7.84
CA SER A 6 12.63 19.22 -8.13
C SER A 6 11.21 19.72 -7.88
N SER A 7 11.06 21.01 -7.59
CA SER A 7 9.74 21.62 -7.34
C SER A 7 8.77 21.41 -8.49
N GLU A 8 9.24 21.49 -9.74
CA GLU A 8 8.42 21.25 -10.94
C GLU A 8 7.82 19.83 -10.95
N ILE A 9 8.61 18.81 -10.59
CA ILE A 9 8.15 17.43 -10.57
C ILE A 9 7.21 17.21 -9.37
N GLU A 10 7.51 17.80 -8.21
CA GLU A 10 6.63 17.74 -7.05
C GLU A 10 5.25 18.35 -7.35
N GLU A 11 5.21 19.53 -7.96
CA GLU A 11 3.97 20.19 -8.38
C GLU A 11 3.18 19.33 -9.38
N LYS A 12 3.87 18.71 -10.34
CA LYS A 12 3.25 17.78 -11.30
C LYS A 12 2.64 16.57 -10.58
N ILE A 13 3.37 15.94 -9.66
CA ILE A 13 2.88 14.80 -8.87
C ILE A 13 1.69 15.22 -8.00
N GLN A 14 1.73 16.40 -7.40
CA GLN A 14 0.63 16.92 -6.58
C GLN A 14 -0.63 17.16 -7.42
N ALA A 15 -0.49 17.76 -8.60
CA ALA A 15 -1.59 17.99 -9.53
C ALA A 15 -2.22 16.67 -10.00
N LEU A 16 -1.40 15.72 -10.43
CA LEU A 16 -1.85 14.37 -10.82
C LEU A 16 -2.53 13.66 -9.64
N GLY A 17 -1.93 13.68 -8.46
CA GLY A 17 -2.50 13.06 -7.27
C GLY A 17 -3.83 13.68 -6.84
N LYS A 18 -4.01 15.00 -7.01
CA LYS A 18 -5.28 15.68 -6.76
C LYS A 18 -6.36 15.22 -7.74
N SER A 19 -6.04 15.15 -9.03
CA SER A 19 -6.96 14.66 -10.06
C SER A 19 -7.31 13.18 -9.83
N GLY A 20 -6.33 12.35 -9.49
CA GLY A 20 -6.54 10.93 -9.17
C GLY A 20 -7.47 10.72 -7.98
N ARG A 21 -7.28 11.48 -6.89
CA ARG A 21 -8.18 11.43 -5.73
C ARG A 21 -9.60 11.87 -6.07
N LYS A 22 -9.76 12.93 -6.88
CA LYS A 22 -11.07 13.39 -7.34
C LYS A 22 -11.76 12.30 -8.17
N ALA A 23 -11.09 11.77 -9.19
CA ALA A 23 -11.63 10.70 -10.02
C ALA A 23 -12.00 9.47 -9.19
N TRP A 24 -11.22 9.13 -8.17
CA TRP A 24 -11.52 7.99 -7.29
C TRP A 24 -12.77 8.23 -6.45
N ILE A 25 -12.92 9.40 -5.83
CA ILE A 25 -14.12 9.79 -5.07
C ILE A 25 -15.36 9.79 -5.95
N ASP A 26 -15.23 10.24 -7.21
CA ASP A 26 -16.32 10.27 -8.19
C ASP A 26 -16.63 8.87 -8.78
N GLY A 27 -15.92 7.82 -8.37
CA GLY A 27 -16.13 6.43 -8.84
C GLY A 27 -15.49 6.10 -10.20
N HIS A 28 -14.70 7.01 -10.77
CA HIS A 28 -14.00 6.82 -12.04
C HIS A 28 -12.67 6.07 -11.84
N THR A 29 -12.74 4.80 -11.45
CA THR A 29 -11.56 3.99 -11.09
C THR A 29 -10.48 3.95 -12.17
N ASN A 30 -10.85 3.78 -13.45
CA ASN A 30 -9.87 3.75 -14.55
C ASN A 30 -9.14 5.09 -14.73
N GLU A 31 -9.84 6.20 -14.50
CA GLU A 31 -9.25 7.54 -14.58
C GLU A 31 -8.34 7.81 -13.37
N ALA A 32 -8.77 7.42 -12.18
CA ALA A 32 -7.96 7.48 -10.97
C ALA A 32 -6.65 6.70 -11.11
N GLU A 33 -6.73 5.47 -11.65
CA GLU A 33 -5.56 4.64 -11.92
C GLU A 33 -4.56 5.35 -12.83
N ARG A 34 -5.02 5.92 -13.94
CA ARG A 34 -4.15 6.65 -14.89
C ARG A 34 -3.43 7.81 -14.20
N PHE A 35 -4.12 8.56 -13.34
CA PHE A 35 -3.51 9.64 -12.59
C PHE A 35 -2.48 9.16 -11.56
N PHE A 36 -2.79 8.12 -10.79
CA PHE A 36 -1.86 7.61 -9.77
C PHE A 36 -0.63 6.94 -10.38
N LEU A 37 -0.78 6.18 -11.46
CA LEU A 37 0.37 5.68 -12.23
C LEU A 37 1.15 6.84 -12.86
N GLY A 38 0.47 7.89 -13.33
CA GLY A 38 1.12 9.11 -13.79
C GLY A 38 2.01 9.77 -12.74
N CYS A 39 1.63 9.75 -11.45
CA CYS A 39 2.49 10.22 -10.36
C CYS A 39 3.79 9.42 -10.27
N TRP A 40 3.71 8.09 -10.40
CA TRP A 40 4.88 7.23 -10.38
C TRP A 40 5.79 7.47 -11.59
N GLU A 41 5.22 7.60 -12.78
CA GLU A 41 5.98 7.86 -14.01
C GLU A 41 6.64 9.24 -14.03
N ALA A 42 6.15 10.19 -13.24
CA ALA A 42 6.80 11.50 -13.11
C ALA A 42 8.13 11.45 -12.34
N ILE A 43 8.40 10.38 -11.57
CA ILE A 43 9.67 10.22 -10.86
C ILE A 43 10.80 9.92 -11.88
N PRO A 44 11.93 10.66 -11.84
CA PRO A 44 13.08 10.38 -12.70
C PRO A 44 13.73 9.02 -12.42
N GLU A 45 14.40 8.45 -13.42
CA GLU A 45 15.19 7.23 -13.21
C GLU A 45 16.54 7.52 -12.52
N PRO A 46 17.05 6.60 -11.68
CA PRO A 46 16.35 5.41 -11.16
C PRO A 46 15.32 5.77 -10.07
N LYS A 47 14.05 5.41 -10.28
CA LYS A 47 12.92 5.88 -9.43
C LYS A 47 13.11 5.62 -7.93
N LEU A 48 13.65 4.45 -7.57
CA LEU A 48 13.78 4.01 -6.18
C LEU A 48 14.76 4.83 -5.33
N GLU A 49 15.63 5.62 -5.97
CA GLU A 49 16.54 6.52 -5.28
C GLU A 49 15.85 7.75 -4.70
N TYR A 50 14.61 8.05 -5.10
CA TYR A 50 13.84 9.19 -4.62
C TYR A 50 12.94 8.81 -3.43
N ASP A 51 12.79 9.73 -2.48
CA ASP A 51 11.93 9.57 -1.30
C ASP A 51 10.45 9.34 -1.67
N TYR A 52 9.98 10.02 -2.71
CA TYR A 52 8.64 9.85 -3.27
C TYR A 52 8.32 8.42 -3.72
N ALA A 53 9.31 7.59 -4.04
CA ALA A 53 9.06 6.19 -4.40
C ALA A 53 8.40 5.42 -3.24
N GLN A 54 8.71 5.73 -1.98
CA GLN A 54 8.09 5.08 -0.82
C GLN A 54 6.60 5.44 -0.72
N ILE A 55 6.28 6.74 -0.70
CA ILE A 55 4.90 7.20 -0.50
C ILE A 55 4.00 6.83 -1.68
N LEU A 56 4.50 6.90 -2.92
CA LEU A 56 3.71 6.59 -4.10
C LEU A 56 3.47 5.09 -4.28
N SER A 57 4.47 4.24 -4.05
CA SER A 57 4.27 2.78 -4.11
C SER A 57 3.29 2.30 -3.04
N ARG A 58 3.38 2.80 -1.80
CA ARG A 58 2.40 2.52 -0.74
C ARG A 58 0.99 2.94 -1.14
N GLY A 59 0.84 4.13 -1.72
CA GLY A 59 -0.44 4.63 -2.22
C GLY A 59 -1.05 3.76 -3.32
N LEU A 60 -0.21 3.28 -4.25
CA LEU A 60 -0.65 2.38 -5.33
C LEU A 60 -1.07 1.00 -4.81
N VAL A 61 -0.36 0.44 -3.82
CA VAL A 61 -0.80 -0.80 -3.14
C VAL A 61 -2.20 -0.63 -2.55
N LYS A 62 -2.44 0.46 -1.79
CA LYS A 62 -3.76 0.75 -1.21
C LYS A 62 -4.83 0.89 -2.29
N PHE A 63 -4.58 1.72 -3.31
CA PHE A 63 -5.51 1.94 -4.41
C PHE A 63 -5.90 0.63 -5.13
N PHE A 64 -4.94 -0.19 -5.50
CA PHE A 64 -5.22 -1.45 -6.19
C PHE A 64 -5.91 -2.48 -5.30
N ARG A 65 -5.57 -2.54 -4.01
CA ARG A 65 -6.28 -3.37 -3.03
C ARG A 65 -7.74 -2.93 -2.91
N ASP A 66 -7.98 -1.65 -2.69
CA ASP A 66 -9.31 -1.08 -2.42
C ASP A 66 -10.23 -1.12 -3.66
N THR A 67 -9.63 -1.21 -4.86
CA THR A 67 -10.35 -1.38 -6.13
C THR A 67 -10.39 -2.85 -6.60
N HIS A 68 -10.04 -3.80 -5.72
CA HIS A 68 -10.04 -5.25 -5.98
C HIS A 68 -9.19 -5.70 -7.18
N GLN A 69 -8.18 -4.91 -7.56
CA GLN A 69 -7.21 -5.25 -8.60
C GLN A 69 -6.02 -6.02 -8.01
N VAL A 70 -6.30 -7.20 -7.47
CA VAL A 70 -5.39 -7.99 -6.63
C VAL A 70 -4.00 -8.23 -7.25
N GLU A 71 -3.93 -8.62 -8.52
CA GLU A 71 -2.65 -8.91 -9.17
C GLU A 71 -1.78 -7.65 -9.32
N LYS A 72 -2.42 -6.49 -9.57
CA LYS A 72 -1.70 -5.21 -9.56
C LYS A 72 -1.23 -4.85 -8.15
N ALA A 73 -2.07 -5.04 -7.14
CA ALA A 73 -1.70 -4.80 -5.75
C ALA A 73 -0.47 -5.63 -5.33
N ARG A 74 -0.44 -6.93 -5.66
CA ARG A 74 0.71 -7.82 -5.42
C ARG A 74 1.98 -7.34 -6.11
N ASN A 75 1.89 -6.92 -7.37
CA ASN A 75 3.04 -6.36 -8.08
C ASN A 75 3.59 -5.10 -7.40
N TRP A 76 2.69 -4.23 -6.93
CA TRP A 76 3.07 -3.01 -6.21
C TRP A 76 3.62 -3.26 -4.81
N VAL A 77 3.23 -4.35 -4.13
CA VAL A 77 3.87 -4.76 -2.87
C VAL A 77 5.37 -4.98 -3.09
N ASN A 78 5.76 -5.69 -4.14
CA ASN A 78 7.18 -5.92 -4.46
C ASN A 78 7.94 -4.61 -4.72
N VAL A 79 7.31 -3.62 -5.35
CA VAL A 79 7.90 -2.30 -5.60
C VAL A 79 8.02 -1.51 -4.30
N MET A 80 6.99 -1.53 -3.46
CA MET A 80 6.94 -0.88 -2.16
C MET A 80 8.03 -1.45 -1.23
N GLU A 81 8.14 -2.76 -1.11
CA GLU A 81 9.18 -3.40 -0.28
C GLU A 81 10.59 -2.99 -0.74
N LYS A 82 10.86 -2.97 -2.05
CA LYS A 82 12.14 -2.46 -2.58
C LYS A 82 12.35 -0.98 -2.26
N ALA A 83 11.31 -0.15 -2.31
CA ALA A 83 11.40 1.27 -1.99
C ALA A 83 11.66 1.53 -0.50
N TYR A 84 11.11 0.71 0.39
CA TYR A 84 11.34 0.79 1.84
C TYR A 84 12.65 0.13 2.28
N GLY A 85 13.15 -0.85 1.51
CA GLY A 85 14.41 -1.54 1.77
C GLY A 85 14.26 -2.62 2.83
N THR A 86 15.31 -2.88 3.61
CA THR A 86 15.36 -3.98 4.60
C THR A 86 14.65 -3.66 5.91
N THR A 87 14.11 -2.45 6.07
CA THR A 87 13.39 -2.06 7.28
C THR A 87 12.03 -2.76 7.33
N LYS A 88 11.86 -3.65 8.31
CA LYS A 88 10.56 -4.25 8.66
C LYS A 88 9.69 -3.22 9.35
N ASP A 89 9.04 -2.41 8.53
CA ASP A 89 8.06 -1.42 8.97
C ASP A 89 6.71 -2.11 9.19
N VAL A 90 6.13 -1.93 10.38
CA VAL A 90 4.87 -2.56 10.80
C VAL A 90 3.74 -2.19 9.85
N ASP A 91 3.66 -0.93 9.39
CA ASP A 91 2.62 -0.47 8.47
C ASP A 91 2.74 -1.16 7.10
N ILE A 92 3.97 -1.44 6.67
CA ILE A 92 4.25 -2.07 5.38
C ILE A 92 3.90 -3.55 5.43
N GLU A 93 4.34 -4.25 6.47
CA GLU A 93 3.95 -5.64 6.71
C GLU A 93 2.42 -5.78 6.85
N PHE A 94 1.77 -4.85 7.57
CA PHE A 94 0.32 -4.88 7.75
C PHE A 94 -0.39 -4.67 6.41
N LEU A 95 0.01 -3.67 5.63
CA LEU A 95 -0.54 -3.41 4.30
C LEU A 95 -0.36 -4.63 3.39
N THR A 96 0.80 -5.28 3.38
CA THR A 96 1.02 -6.53 2.64
C THR A 96 0.05 -7.64 3.08
N ALA A 97 -0.20 -7.80 4.38
CA ALA A 97 -1.18 -8.75 4.90
C ALA A 97 -2.62 -8.45 4.42
N THR A 98 -3.01 -7.17 4.36
CA THR A 98 -4.32 -6.79 3.81
C THR A 98 -4.47 -7.15 2.32
N VAL A 99 -3.38 -7.10 1.55
CA VAL A 99 -3.39 -7.55 0.13
C VAL A 99 -3.57 -9.06 0.05
N HIS A 100 -2.86 -9.84 0.88
CA HIS A 100 -3.07 -11.29 0.95
C HIS A 100 -4.50 -11.64 1.34
N TYR A 101 -5.08 -10.91 2.30
CA TYR A 101 -6.45 -11.10 2.75
C TYR A 101 -7.45 -10.89 1.61
N VAL A 102 -7.39 -9.74 0.92
CA VAL A 102 -8.27 -9.44 -0.23
C VAL A 102 -8.04 -10.42 -1.40
N ALA A 103 -6.83 -10.96 -1.52
CA ALA A 103 -6.50 -12.00 -2.49
C ALA A 103 -6.98 -13.42 -2.11
N ASN A 104 -7.68 -13.58 -0.99
CA ASN A 104 -8.08 -14.85 -0.40
C ASN A 104 -6.88 -15.80 -0.09
N ASP A 105 -5.67 -15.25 0.02
CA ASP A 105 -4.46 -15.96 0.50
C ASP A 105 -4.44 -15.88 2.03
N LEU A 106 -5.48 -16.46 2.65
CA LEU A 106 -5.80 -16.26 4.06
C LEU A 106 -4.72 -16.81 5.00
N GLU A 107 -3.96 -17.82 4.58
CA GLU A 107 -2.90 -18.37 5.42
C GLU A 107 -1.75 -17.35 5.57
N LYS A 108 -1.27 -16.77 4.46
CA LYS A 108 -0.23 -15.73 4.53
C LYS A 108 -0.72 -14.46 5.22
N ALA A 109 -1.97 -14.07 4.97
CA ALA A 109 -2.57 -12.95 5.68
C ALA A 109 -2.55 -13.21 7.20
N TYR A 110 -2.97 -14.40 7.63
CA TYR A 110 -2.99 -14.77 9.04
C TYR A 110 -1.59 -14.84 9.65
N GLU A 111 -0.60 -15.42 8.98
CA GLU A 111 0.78 -15.47 9.47
C GLU A 111 1.32 -14.09 9.84
N ILE A 112 1.10 -13.10 8.96
CA ILE A 112 1.56 -11.73 9.18
C ILE A 112 0.73 -11.04 10.26
N PHE A 113 -0.61 -11.08 10.17
CA PHE A 113 -1.48 -10.46 11.17
C PHE A 113 -1.26 -11.03 12.56
N TYR A 114 -1.13 -12.34 12.70
CA TYR A 114 -0.84 -13.02 13.95
C TYR A 114 0.53 -12.60 14.52
N SER A 115 1.58 -12.56 13.68
CA SER A 115 2.91 -12.12 14.10
C SER A 115 2.87 -10.69 14.67
N GLN A 116 2.15 -9.79 14.01
CA GLN A 116 1.99 -8.42 14.48
C GLN A 116 1.14 -8.33 15.75
N TYR A 117 0.02 -9.06 15.82
CA TYR A 117 -0.82 -9.11 17.01
C TYR A 117 -0.06 -9.65 18.22
N HIS A 118 0.72 -10.73 18.03
CA HIS A 118 1.54 -11.33 19.08
C HIS A 118 2.58 -10.36 19.62
N LYS A 119 3.18 -9.53 18.76
CA LYS A 119 4.24 -8.59 19.14
C LYS A 119 3.73 -7.26 19.71
N TYR A 120 2.62 -6.75 19.20
CA TYR A 120 2.15 -5.39 19.47
C TYR A 120 0.73 -5.32 20.03
N GLY A 121 0.05 -6.45 20.21
CA GLY A 121 -1.35 -6.51 20.58
C GLY A 121 -2.25 -5.95 19.47
N LYS A 122 -3.28 -5.18 19.86
CA LYS A 122 -4.26 -4.60 18.93
C LYS A 122 -3.74 -3.38 18.17
N ARG A 123 -2.60 -2.80 18.58
CA ARG A 123 -2.09 -1.52 18.07
C ARG A 123 -1.97 -1.46 16.53
N PRO A 124 -1.45 -2.48 15.82
CA PRO A 124 -1.35 -2.41 14.36
C PRO A 124 -2.71 -2.41 13.62
N PHE A 125 -3.78 -2.79 14.31
CA PHE A 125 -5.14 -2.82 13.75
C PHE A 125 -5.94 -1.55 14.06
N GLU A 126 -5.39 -0.61 14.83
CA GLU A 126 -6.08 0.63 15.20
C GLU A 126 -6.24 1.53 13.98
N GLY A 127 -7.49 1.92 13.67
CA GLY A 127 -7.82 2.75 12.50
C GLY A 127 -7.94 2.00 11.18
N GLU A 128 -7.67 0.69 11.18
CA GLU A 128 -7.86 -0.20 10.04
C GLU A 128 -9.26 -0.86 10.10
N ASP A 129 -9.64 -1.55 9.02
CA ASP A 129 -10.91 -2.28 8.99
C ASP A 129 -10.91 -3.39 10.06
N ARG A 130 -11.97 -3.41 10.87
CA ARG A 130 -12.15 -4.34 11.97
C ARG A 130 -12.10 -5.81 11.52
N GLN A 131 -12.45 -6.10 10.27
CA GLN A 131 -12.42 -7.45 9.70
C GLN A 131 -11.04 -8.12 9.85
N TYR A 132 -9.94 -7.37 9.79
CA TYR A 132 -8.59 -7.93 9.91
C TYR A 132 -8.29 -8.41 11.34
N LEU A 133 -8.74 -7.65 12.35
CA LEU A 133 -8.59 -8.03 13.75
C LEU A 133 -9.49 -9.22 14.08
N ASP A 134 -10.76 -9.15 13.66
CA ASP A 134 -11.74 -10.21 13.93
C ASP A 134 -11.28 -11.53 13.28
N PHE A 135 -10.84 -11.50 12.02
CA PHE A 135 -10.23 -12.64 11.33
C PHE A 135 -9.06 -13.27 12.10
N THR A 136 -8.17 -12.41 12.62
CA THR A 136 -7.00 -12.87 13.38
C THR A 136 -7.41 -13.56 14.68
N LEU A 137 -8.33 -12.97 15.44
CA LEU A 137 -8.81 -13.51 16.72
C LEU A 137 -9.61 -14.80 16.54
N GLU A 138 -10.41 -14.92 15.48
CA GLU A 138 -11.17 -16.13 15.17
C GLU A 138 -10.24 -17.30 14.82
N ARG A 139 -9.24 -17.07 13.96
CA ARG A 139 -8.22 -18.09 13.62
C ARG A 139 -7.39 -18.53 14.82
N MET A 140 -7.15 -17.66 15.80
CA MET A 140 -6.47 -18.02 17.05
C MET A 140 -7.29 -18.97 17.93
N LYS A 141 -8.62 -18.86 17.93
CA LYS A 141 -9.52 -19.73 18.73
C LYS A 141 -9.74 -21.10 18.11
N GLY A 142 -9.54 -21.22 16.79
CA GLY A 142 -9.71 -22.46 16.03
C GLY A 142 -8.45 -23.32 15.90
N LYS A 143 -7.35 -22.94 16.55
CA LYS A 143 -6.15 -23.76 16.75
C LYS A 143 -6.17 -24.39 18.13
#